data_AF-A0A0A2LZB1-F1
#
_entry.id   AF-A0A0A2LZB1-F1
#
_cell.length_a   1.000
_cell.length_b   1.000
_cell.length_c   1.000
_cell.angle_alpha   90.00
_cell.angle_beta   90.00
_cell.angle_gamma   90.00
#
_symmetry.space_group_name_H-M   'P 1'
#
loop_
_entity.id
_entity.type
_entity.pdbx_description
1 polymer ?
#
loop_
_entity_poly.entity_id
_entity_poly.type
_entity_poly.pdbx_seq_one_letter_code
_entity_poly.pdbx_strand_id
1 'polypeptide(L)'
;MSDQGTSFLFLCKKMYFDGYTPSNKNLYRSENYQTLCGLAQQLITKRGNEGFALYFCESQYLVDLWAAHFILEYGHPTEVMKTRALYVVNKYAHMSIKIKLAQEEKAWLKENGYA
;
A
#
# COMPACT_ATOMS: atom_id res chain seq x y z
N MET A 1 -9.47 11.60 16.04
CA MET A 1 -8.81 11.02 14.84
C MET A 1 -9.73 11.22 13.66
N SER A 2 -9.25 11.73 12.53
CA SER A 2 -10.12 11.96 11.37
C SER A 2 -10.75 10.65 10.89
N ASP A 3 -12.07 10.65 10.70
CA ASP A 3 -12.88 9.51 10.24
C ASP A 3 -12.21 8.70 9.10
N GLN A 4 -11.67 9.41 8.12
CA GLN A 4 -10.94 8.85 6.96
C GLN A 4 -9.79 7.90 7.30
N GLY A 5 -9.02 8.19 8.36
CA GLY A 5 -7.88 7.35 8.75
C GLY A 5 -8.34 6.00 9.32
N THR A 6 -9.46 6.02 10.04
CA THR A 6 -10.13 4.82 10.53
C THR A 6 -10.77 4.05 9.38
N SER A 7 -11.44 4.73 8.45
CA SER A 7 -12.00 4.11 7.24
C SER A 7 -10.94 3.43 6.39
N PHE A 8 -9.75 4.03 6.24
CA PHE A 8 -8.63 3.45 5.51
C PHE A 8 -8.20 2.11 6.12
N LEU A 9 -8.03 2.05 7.45
CA LEU A 9 -7.68 0.82 8.16
C LEU A 9 -8.77 -0.26 8.03
N PHE A 10 -10.04 0.12 8.15
CA PHE A 10 -11.15 -0.81 7.99
C PHE A 10 -11.22 -1.39 6.57
N LEU A 11 -10.99 -0.57 5.54
CA LEU A 11 -10.97 -1.06 4.16
C LEU A 11 -9.74 -1.92 3.87
N CYS A 12 -8.55 -1.60 4.39
CA CYS A 12 -7.39 -2.50 4.29
C CYS A 12 -7.71 -3.87 4.90
N LYS A 13 -8.34 -3.89 6.08
CA LYS A 13 -8.81 -5.12 6.73
C LYS A 13 -9.81 -5.89 5.86
N LYS A 14 -10.80 -5.21 5.29
CA LYS A 14 -11.78 -5.83 4.40
C LYS A 14 -11.11 -6.45 3.17
N MET A 15 -10.27 -5.68 2.49
CA MET A 15 -9.53 -6.12 1.30
C MET A 15 -8.67 -7.35 1.60
N TYR A 16 -8.03 -7.38 2.78
CA TYR A 16 -7.25 -8.54 3.22
C TYR A 16 -8.11 -9.80 3.35
N PHE A 17 -9.28 -9.71 3.99
CA PHE A 17 -10.19 -10.86 4.14
C PHE A 17 -10.82 -11.29 2.81
N ASP A 18 -11.02 -10.35 1.89
CA ASP A 18 -11.47 -10.62 0.52
C ASP A 18 -10.33 -11.19 -0.37
N GLY A 19 -9.11 -11.34 0.18
CA GLY A 19 -7.96 -11.96 -0.51
C GLY A 19 -7.22 -11.02 -1.47
N TYR A 20 -7.46 -9.71 -1.40
CA TYR A 20 -6.80 -8.71 -2.22
C TYR A 20 -5.49 -8.22 -1.61
N THR A 21 -4.55 -7.92 -2.50
CA THR A 21 -3.21 -7.41 -2.21
C THR A 21 -2.97 -6.17 -3.08
N PRO A 22 -2.04 -5.28 -2.74
CA PRO A 22 -1.82 -4.06 -3.55
C PRO A 22 -1.39 -4.33 -4.99
N SER A 23 -0.62 -5.40 -5.21
CA SER A 23 -0.09 -5.75 -6.53
C SER A 23 -1.05 -6.58 -7.40
N ASN A 24 -2.23 -6.97 -6.89
CA ASN A 24 -3.15 -7.82 -7.64
C ASN A 24 -3.90 -7.02 -8.73
N LYS A 25 -3.59 -7.19 -10.00
CA LYS A 25 -4.19 -6.36 -11.07
C LYS A 25 -5.70 -6.50 -11.26
N ASN A 26 -6.37 -7.48 -10.64
CA ASN A 26 -7.81 -7.68 -10.82
C ASN A 26 -8.67 -6.73 -9.95
N LEU A 27 -8.08 -6.01 -8.99
CA LEU A 27 -8.81 -5.11 -8.09
C LEU A 27 -9.18 -3.75 -8.65
N TYR A 28 -8.69 -3.36 -9.84
CA TYR A 28 -9.05 -2.06 -10.43
C TYR A 28 -10.56 -1.86 -10.66
N ARG A 29 -11.34 -2.96 -10.73
CA ARG A 29 -12.80 -2.91 -10.86
C ARG A 29 -13.56 -2.95 -9.52
N SER A 30 -12.86 -3.10 -8.39
CA SER A 30 -13.46 -3.18 -7.06
C SER A 30 -13.81 -1.78 -6.54
N GLU A 31 -15.09 -1.57 -6.19
CA GLU A 31 -15.54 -0.32 -5.55
C GLU A 31 -14.77 -0.04 -4.24
N ASN A 32 -14.43 -1.09 -3.49
CA ASN A 32 -13.65 -0.96 -2.25
C ASN A 32 -12.22 -0.48 -2.55
N TYR A 33 -11.62 -0.94 -3.63
CA TYR A 33 -10.30 -0.48 -4.03
C TYR A 33 -10.32 0.97 -4.49
N GLN A 34 -11.30 1.35 -5.33
CA GLN A 34 -11.47 2.75 -5.75
C GLN A 34 -11.69 3.68 -4.54
N THR A 35 -12.50 3.24 -3.58
CA THR A 35 -12.68 3.96 -2.30
C THR A 35 -11.37 4.07 -1.52
N LEU A 36 -10.59 2.99 -1.45
CA LEU A 36 -9.31 2.95 -0.76
C LEU A 36 -8.29 3.92 -1.40
N CYS A 37 -8.23 3.99 -2.73
CA CYS A 37 -7.41 4.94 -3.47
C CYS A 37 -7.81 6.39 -3.16
N GLY A 38 -9.11 6.69 -3.17
CA GLY A 38 -9.62 8.02 -2.83
C GLY A 38 -9.25 8.44 -1.40
N LEU A 39 -9.37 7.54 -0.43
CA LEU A 39 -8.94 7.79 0.95
C LEU A 39 -7.44 8.04 1.04
N ALA A 40 -6.61 7.23 0.35
CA ALA A 40 -5.17 7.40 0.36
C ALA A 40 -4.75 8.76 -0.21
N GLN A 41 -5.30 9.15 -1.36
CA GLN A 41 -5.03 10.46 -1.98
C GLN A 41 -5.43 11.62 -1.05
N GLN A 42 -6.61 11.54 -0.41
CA GLN A 42 -7.07 12.55 0.55
C GLN A 42 -6.15 12.64 1.77
N LEU A 43 -5.72 11.50 2.31
CA LEU A 43 -4.84 11.44 3.48
C LEU A 43 -3.44 11.95 3.16
N ILE A 44 -2.88 11.58 2.00
CA ILE A 44 -1.59 12.09 1.51
C ILE A 44 -1.67 13.60 1.29
N THR A 45 -2.71 14.10 0.61
CA THR A 45 -2.89 15.55 0.39
C THR A 45 -2.95 16.32 1.71
N LYS A 46 -3.64 15.76 2.71
CA LYS A 46 -3.84 16.41 4.01
C LYS A 46 -2.62 16.36 4.92
N ARG A 47 -1.86 15.26 4.90
CA ARG A 47 -0.81 14.95 5.89
C ARG A 47 0.60 14.98 5.31
N GLY A 48 0.72 15.11 3.99
CA GLY A 48 1.95 14.83 3.27
C GLY A 48 2.30 13.34 3.28
N ASN A 49 3.34 12.99 2.53
CA ASN A 49 3.85 11.63 2.49
C ASN A 49 4.36 11.18 3.86
N GLU A 50 4.99 12.07 4.61
CA GLU A 50 5.57 11.81 5.92
C GLU A 50 4.50 11.43 6.94
N GLY A 51 3.39 12.17 6.96
CA GLY A 51 2.28 11.88 7.85
C GLY A 51 1.48 10.64 7.43
N PHE A 52 1.43 10.33 6.13
CA PHE A 52 0.82 9.09 5.65
C PHE A 52 1.72 7.86 5.89
N ALA A 53 3.05 8.01 5.80
CA ALA A 53 4.03 6.97 6.07
C ALA A 53 4.04 6.47 7.52
N LEU A 54 3.33 7.14 8.44
CA LEU A 54 3.08 6.60 9.78
C LEU A 54 2.36 5.23 9.74
N TYR A 55 1.61 4.94 8.67
CA TYR A 55 1.02 3.61 8.45
C TYR A 55 2.05 2.51 8.17
N PHE A 56 3.32 2.83 7.89
CA PHE A 56 4.37 1.80 7.72
C PHE A 56 4.63 1.00 9.00
N CYS A 57 4.25 1.51 10.15
CA CYS A 57 4.35 0.80 11.43
C CYS A 57 3.22 -0.24 11.62
N GLU A 58 2.19 -0.23 10.77
CA GLU A 58 1.00 -1.06 10.90
C GLU A 58 1.04 -2.23 9.91
N SER A 59 1.67 -3.34 10.30
CA SER A 59 1.78 -4.52 9.42
C SER A 59 0.50 -5.37 9.34
N GLN A 60 -0.47 -5.13 10.23
CA GLN A 60 -1.71 -5.89 10.23
C GLN A 60 -2.49 -5.63 8.95
N TYR A 61 -3.05 -6.69 8.37
CA TYR A 61 -3.88 -6.62 7.17
C TYR A 61 -3.21 -5.92 5.97
N LEU A 62 -1.88 -5.97 5.88
CA LEU A 62 -1.08 -5.35 4.82
C LEU A 62 -1.22 -3.82 4.77
N VAL A 63 -1.59 -3.17 5.87
CA VAL A 63 -1.77 -1.70 5.92
C VAL A 63 -0.48 -0.98 5.52
N ASP A 64 0.66 -1.39 6.06
CA ASP A 64 1.99 -0.87 5.70
C ASP A 64 2.28 -1.00 4.20
N LEU A 65 1.98 -2.17 3.62
CA LEU A 65 2.19 -2.43 2.20
C LEU A 65 1.25 -1.59 1.32
N TRP A 66 -0.04 -1.51 1.65
CA TRP A 66 -0.99 -0.61 0.97
C TRP A 66 -0.50 0.83 0.99
N ALA A 67 -0.08 1.31 2.16
CA ALA A 67 0.43 2.67 2.31
C ALA A 67 1.68 2.91 1.44
N ALA A 68 2.60 1.95 1.37
CA ALA A 68 3.81 2.06 0.57
C ALA A 68 3.49 2.17 -0.94
N HIS A 69 2.59 1.32 -1.44
CA HIS A 69 2.11 1.38 -2.81
C HIS A 69 1.47 2.73 -3.13
N PHE A 70 0.56 3.22 -2.28
CA PHE A 70 -0.11 4.50 -2.52
C PHE A 70 0.82 5.71 -2.46
N ILE A 71 1.86 5.68 -1.63
CA ILE A 71 2.90 6.73 -1.66
C ILE A 71 3.63 6.72 -3.00
N LEU A 72 3.99 5.54 -3.51
CA LEU A 72 4.69 5.42 -4.78
C LEU A 72 3.80 5.83 -5.97
N GLU A 73 2.51 5.55 -5.91
CA GLU A 73 1.56 5.81 -6.99
C GLU A 73 1.01 7.24 -6.99
N TYR A 74 0.66 7.78 -5.83
CA TYR A 74 -0.06 9.07 -5.71
C TYR A 74 0.71 10.14 -4.96
N GLY A 75 1.77 9.77 -4.23
CA GLY A 75 2.43 10.67 -3.30
C GLY A 75 3.47 11.61 -3.91
N HIS A 76 3.91 11.37 -5.15
CA HIS A 76 5.08 12.03 -5.74
C HIS A 76 6.25 12.16 -4.73
N PRO A 77 6.71 11.03 -4.16
CA PRO A 77 7.60 11.05 -3.01
C PRO A 77 8.99 11.58 -3.38
N THR A 78 9.66 12.20 -2.41
CA THR A 78 11.11 12.45 -2.50
C THR A 78 11.86 11.11 -2.60
N GLU A 79 13.10 11.13 -3.10
CA GLU A 79 13.91 9.90 -3.19
C GLU A 79 14.08 9.18 -1.83
N VAL A 80 14.16 9.94 -0.73
CA VAL A 80 14.20 9.39 0.62
C VAL A 80 12.91 8.64 0.95
N MET A 81 11.75 9.26 0.69
CA MET A 81 10.46 8.63 0.97
C MET A 81 10.20 7.43 0.04
N LYS A 82 10.58 7.54 -1.24
CA LYS A 82 10.53 6.46 -2.21
C LYS A 82 11.34 5.26 -1.75
N THR A 83 12.56 5.48 -1.26
CA THR A 83 13.42 4.43 -0.70
C THR A 83 12.74 3.75 0.49
N ARG A 84 12.09 4.51 1.38
CA ARG A 84 11.35 3.94 2.53
C ARG A 84 10.14 3.11 2.10
N ALA A 85 9.37 3.58 1.12
CA ALA A 85 8.24 2.83 0.59
C ALA A 85 8.71 1.54 -0.12
N LEU A 86 9.75 1.62 -0.94
CA LEU A 86 10.35 0.44 -1.60
C LEU A 86 10.95 -0.55 -0.62
N TYR A 87 11.47 -0.11 0.53
CA TYR A 87 11.91 -1.01 1.60
C TYR A 87 10.74 -1.86 2.13
N VAL A 88 9.57 -1.25 2.35
CA VAL A 88 8.36 -1.99 2.76
C VAL A 88 7.97 -3.00 1.68
N VAL A 89 7.87 -2.59 0.41
CA VAL A 89 7.53 -3.50 -0.69
C VAL A 89 8.53 -4.66 -0.78
N ASN A 90 9.84 -4.37 -0.72
CA ASN A 90 10.89 -5.39 -0.75
C ASN A 90 10.82 -6.37 0.41
N LYS A 91 10.47 -5.92 1.63
CA LYS A 91 10.26 -6.81 2.77
C LYS A 91 9.22 -7.88 2.46
N TYR A 92 8.10 -7.51 1.83
CA TYR A 92 7.04 -8.46 1.45
C TYR A 92 7.44 -9.33 0.24
N ALA A 93 8.15 -8.77 -0.73
CA ALA A 93 8.69 -9.51 -1.87
C ALA A 93 9.64 -10.65 -1.46
N HIS A 94 10.28 -10.57 -0.28
CA HIS A 94 11.21 -11.60 0.21
C HIS A 94 10.64 -12.51 1.31
N MET A 95 9.33 -12.43 1.61
CA MET A 95 8.72 -13.31 2.60
C MET A 95 8.66 -14.78 2.13
N SER A 96 9.20 -15.69 2.92
CA SER A 96 9.16 -17.14 2.66
C SER A 96 7.81 -17.79 2.98
N ILE A 97 7.02 -17.19 3.88
CA ILE A 97 5.78 -17.79 4.39
C ILE A 97 4.58 -17.48 3.49
N LYS A 98 4.54 -16.28 2.90
CA LYS A 98 3.44 -15.82 2.03
C LYS A 98 3.87 -15.84 0.56
N ILE A 99 4.18 -17.04 0.05
CA ILE A 99 4.80 -17.23 -1.28
C ILE A 99 4.06 -16.49 -2.39
N LYS A 100 2.72 -16.60 -2.46
CA LYS A 100 1.92 -15.93 -3.47
C LYS A 100 2.07 -14.39 -3.41
N LEU A 101 1.91 -13.80 -2.23
CA LEU A 101 2.09 -12.36 -2.03
C LEU A 101 3.52 -11.93 -2.41
N ALA A 102 4.53 -12.68 -1.98
CA ALA A 102 5.93 -12.39 -2.31
C ALA A 102 6.17 -12.40 -3.83
N GLN A 103 5.56 -13.34 -4.57
CA GLN A 103 5.63 -13.38 -6.03
C GLN A 103 4.93 -12.18 -6.68
N GLU A 104 3.76 -11.79 -6.18
CA GLU A 104 3.03 -10.60 -6.66
C GLU A 104 3.88 -9.33 -6.49
N GLU A 105 4.49 -9.12 -5.32
CA GLU A 105 5.32 -7.95 -5.05
C GLU A 105 6.63 -7.95 -5.87
N LYS A 106 7.25 -9.12 -6.09
CA LYS A 106 8.42 -9.23 -6.99
C LYS A 106 8.07 -8.86 -8.43
N ALA A 107 6.92 -9.33 -8.91
CA ALA A 107 6.46 -9.00 -10.26
C ALA A 107 6.21 -7.49 -10.37
N TRP A 108 5.53 -6.90 -9.38
CA TRP A 108 5.25 -5.47 -9.34
C TRP A 108 6.54 -4.62 -9.34
N LEU A 109 7.55 -4.98 -8.54
CA LEU A 109 8.84 -4.28 -8.52
C LEU A 109 9.52 -4.29 -9.89
N LYS A 110 9.53 -5.44 -10.57
CA LYS A 110 10.13 -5.59 -11.91
C LYS A 110 9.38 -4.76 -12.96
N GLU A 111 8.06 -4.80 -12.94
CA GLU A 111 7.21 -4.08 -13.91
C GLU A 111 7.34 -2.56 -13.79
N ASN A 112 7.61 -2.06 -12.58
CA ASN A 112 7.79 -0.63 -12.31
C ASN A 112 9.26 -0.16 -12.35
N GLY A 113 10.20 -1.04 -12.73
CA GLY A 113 11.62 -0.71 -12.88
C GLY A 113 12.36 -0.49 -11.55
N TYR A 114 11.90 -1.13 -10.47
CA TYR A 114 12.49 -1.07 -9.14
C TYR A 114 13.35 -2.30 -8.77
N ALA A 115 13.38 -3.32 -9.62
CA ALA A 115 14.13 -4.55 -9.46
C ALA A 115 15.05 -4.84 -10.66
#